data_AF-A0A3C1BAR0-F1
#
_entry.id   AF-A0A3C1BAR0-F1
#
_cell.length_a   1.000
_cell.length_b   1.000
_cell.length_c   1.000
_cell.angle_alpha   90.00
_cell.angle_beta   90.00
_cell.angle_gamma   90.00
#
_symmetry.space_group_name_H-M   'P 1'
#
loop_
_entity.id
_entity.type
_entity.pdbx_description
1 polymer ?
#
loop_
_entity_poly.entity_id
_entity_poly.type
_entity_poly.pdbx_seq_one_letter_code
_entity_poly.pdbx_strand_id
1 'polypeptide(L)'
;LALPNAFYTRVEGYNDTKAGLISADAAQDGFSWPSFLPASLVNLGLDLRGGAHLLAEVQVEDVYAARMKALWPDLRDVLRAERAKIGTIRLQKGPTDQLRVKISQADQIAHAVSAVETLSKPVISLSNAGARDLEVTSDGDTVIVTLSEAERALTDQRT
;
A
#
# COMPACT_ATOMS: atom_id res chain seq x y z
N LEU A 1 -7.41 -36.45 -23.33
CA LEU A 1 -6.25 -35.55 -23.18
C LEU A 1 -6.27 -34.59 -24.36
N ALA A 2 -6.53 -33.30 -24.15
CA ALA A 2 -6.47 -32.28 -25.19
C ALA A 2 -5.26 -31.39 -24.90
N LEU A 3 -4.29 -31.36 -25.82
CA LEU A 3 -3.11 -30.50 -25.75
C LEU A 3 -3.48 -29.10 -26.30
N PRO A 4 -3.49 -28.04 -25.48
CA PRO A 4 -3.64 -26.68 -25.96
C PRO A 4 -2.25 -26.11 -26.31
N ASN A 5 -2.16 -25.23 -27.30
CA ASN A 5 -0.95 -24.44 -27.66
C ASN A 5 0.06 -25.08 -28.62
N ALA A 6 -0.39 -25.71 -29.71
CA ALA A 6 0.49 -26.03 -30.84
C ALA A 6 0.44 -25.00 -32.01
N PHE A 7 -0.41 -23.97 -31.93
CA PHE A 7 -0.72 -23.09 -33.07
C PHE A 7 -0.35 -21.62 -32.88
N TYR A 8 0.15 -21.22 -31.71
CA TYR A 8 0.53 -19.82 -31.45
C TYR A 8 1.80 -19.39 -32.21
N THR A 9 2.81 -20.26 -32.22
CA THR A 9 4.13 -19.94 -32.81
C THR A 9 4.09 -19.74 -34.32
N ARG A 10 3.11 -20.35 -35.00
CA ARG A 10 3.01 -20.33 -36.46
C ARG A 10 2.37 -19.05 -36.99
N VAL A 11 1.56 -18.38 -36.17
CA VAL A 11 0.90 -17.12 -36.54
C VAL A 11 1.86 -15.93 -36.36
N GLU A 12 2.75 -15.99 -35.36
CA GLU A 12 3.81 -14.98 -35.16
C GLU A 12 4.76 -14.92 -36.36
N GLY A 13 5.27 -16.06 -36.85
CA GLY A 13 6.25 -16.08 -37.95
C GLY A 13 5.75 -15.48 -39.27
N TYR A 14 4.47 -15.61 -39.59
CA TYR A 14 3.91 -15.02 -40.81
C TYR A 14 3.70 -13.50 -40.68
N ASN A 15 3.38 -13.00 -39.49
CA ASN A 15 3.21 -11.56 -39.27
C ASN A 15 4.55 -10.82 -39.24
N ASP A 16 5.60 -11.41 -38.70
CA ASP A 16 6.92 -10.76 -38.64
C ASP A 16 7.59 -10.60 -40.02
N THR A 17 7.35 -11.53 -40.94
CA THR A 17 7.84 -11.43 -42.33
C THR A 17 7.14 -10.33 -43.12
N LYS A 18 5.85 -10.07 -42.83
CA LYS A 18 5.06 -9.04 -43.50
C LYS A 18 5.28 -7.63 -42.91
N ALA A 19 5.70 -7.55 -41.66
CA ALA A 19 6.11 -6.32 -40.99
C ALA A 19 7.55 -5.86 -41.37
N GLY A 20 8.27 -6.63 -42.20
CA GLY A 20 9.62 -6.30 -42.66
C GLY A 20 10.70 -6.42 -41.58
N LEU A 21 10.42 -7.15 -40.48
CA LEU A 21 11.35 -7.35 -39.37
C LEU A 21 12.29 -8.55 -39.57
N ILE A 22 12.07 -9.38 -40.61
CA ILE A 22 12.92 -10.53 -40.96
C ILE A 22 13.09 -10.56 -42.49
N SER A 23 14.33 -10.76 -42.97
CA SER A 23 14.63 -10.88 -44.40
C SER A 23 13.98 -12.13 -45.02
N ALA A 24 13.47 -11.99 -46.24
CA ALA A 24 12.65 -12.96 -46.97
C ALA A 24 13.30 -14.34 -47.24
N ASP A 25 14.58 -14.54 -46.92
CA ASP A 25 15.27 -15.82 -47.11
C ASP A 25 14.97 -16.87 -46.04
N ALA A 26 14.33 -16.50 -44.91
CA ALA A 26 14.01 -17.43 -43.82
C ALA A 26 12.67 -18.19 -44.00
N ALA A 27 11.97 -18.01 -45.13
CA ALA A 27 10.61 -18.52 -45.34
C ALA A 27 10.50 -19.59 -46.44
N GLN A 28 11.43 -20.55 -46.50
CA GLN A 28 11.33 -21.66 -47.46
C GLN A 28 10.54 -22.88 -47.00
N ASP A 29 10.00 -22.92 -45.77
CA ASP A 29 9.18 -24.06 -45.33
C ASP A 29 7.70 -23.71 -45.20
N GLY A 30 7.04 -23.80 -46.36
CA GLY A 30 5.68 -24.33 -46.58
C GLY A 30 4.57 -24.01 -45.58
N PHE A 31 3.69 -23.08 -45.93
CA PHE A 31 2.30 -23.38 -46.33
C PHE A 31 1.59 -22.09 -46.77
N SER A 32 1.14 -22.06 -48.02
CA SER A 32 0.40 -20.93 -48.60
C SER A 32 -0.96 -20.74 -47.93
N TRP A 33 -1.23 -19.55 -47.39
CA TRP A 33 -2.56 -19.19 -46.91
C TRP A 33 -3.52 -19.00 -48.10
N PRO A 34 -4.67 -19.71 -48.17
CA PRO A 34 -5.58 -19.60 -49.31
C PRO A 34 -6.29 -18.24 -49.38
N SER A 35 -6.38 -17.66 -50.58
CA SER A 35 -6.90 -16.31 -50.85
C SER A 35 -8.40 -16.08 -50.57
N PHE A 36 -9.15 -17.15 -50.26
CA PHE A 36 -10.60 -17.09 -50.01
C PHE A 36 -10.97 -17.00 -48.52
N LEU A 37 -9.99 -17.05 -47.61
CA LEU A 37 -10.22 -16.89 -46.17
C LEU A 37 -10.10 -15.41 -45.78
N PRO A 38 -11.14 -14.79 -45.17
CA PRO A 38 -11.10 -13.39 -44.80
C PRO A 38 -10.02 -13.14 -43.74
N ALA A 39 -8.97 -12.40 -44.11
CA ALA A 39 -7.88 -11.97 -43.23
C ALA A 39 -8.25 -10.73 -42.40
N SER A 40 -9.49 -10.63 -41.95
CA SER A 40 -9.92 -9.55 -41.07
C SER A 40 -9.46 -9.85 -39.64
N LEU A 41 -8.18 -9.59 -39.36
CA LEU A 41 -7.79 -9.16 -38.03
C LEU A 41 -8.51 -7.84 -37.79
N VAL A 42 -9.68 -7.94 -37.16
CA VAL A 42 -10.37 -6.81 -36.59
C VAL A 42 -9.36 -6.14 -35.66
N ASN A 43 -9.06 -4.87 -35.91
CA ASN A 43 -8.33 -4.01 -34.98
C ASN A 43 -9.18 -3.88 -33.71
N LEU A 44 -9.09 -4.87 -32.83
CA LEU A 44 -9.51 -4.76 -31.45
C LEU A 44 -8.53 -3.81 -30.78
N GLY A 45 -8.88 -2.52 -30.84
CA GLY A 45 -8.49 -1.53 -29.85
C GLY A 45 -6.99 -1.25 -29.73
N LEU A 46 -6.54 -0.29 -30.52
CA LEU A 46 -5.59 0.73 -30.07
C LEU A 46 -6.24 1.66 -29.02
N ASP A 47 -7.00 1.14 -28.06
CA ASP A 47 -7.62 1.93 -26.96
C ASP A 47 -7.43 1.29 -25.59
N LEU A 48 -6.60 0.25 -25.49
CA LEU A 48 -6.17 -0.31 -24.19
C LEU A 48 -4.64 -0.24 -23.99
N ARG A 49 -3.94 0.56 -24.81
CA ARG A 49 -2.52 0.92 -24.60
C ARG A 49 -2.38 2.43 -24.40
N GLY A 50 -2.88 2.93 -23.29
CA GLY A 50 -2.65 4.31 -22.91
C GLY A 50 -3.49 4.72 -21.71
N GLY A 51 -2.87 4.72 -20.52
CA GLY A 51 -3.46 5.38 -19.35
C GLY A 51 -3.96 4.46 -18.24
N ALA A 52 -3.18 3.48 -17.83
CA ALA A 52 -3.26 2.98 -16.45
C ALA A 52 -1.89 3.16 -15.78
N HIS A 53 -1.42 4.40 -15.79
CA HIS A 53 -0.31 4.82 -14.96
C HIS A 53 -0.78 6.11 -14.29
N LEU A 54 -0.59 6.17 -12.96
CA LEU A 54 -0.74 7.34 -12.10
C LEU A 54 -2.14 7.70 -11.56
N LEU A 55 -2.77 6.83 -10.76
CA LEU A 55 -3.74 7.27 -9.73
C LEU A 55 -3.74 6.33 -8.50
N ALA A 56 -2.60 6.09 -7.86
CA ALA A 56 -2.54 5.35 -6.60
C ALA A 56 -1.69 6.01 -5.51
N GLU A 57 -1.07 7.15 -5.80
CA GLU A 57 -0.12 7.79 -4.89
C GLU A 57 -0.77 8.79 -3.91
N VAL A 58 -2.11 8.83 -3.85
CA VAL A 58 -2.86 9.87 -3.09
C VAL A 58 -3.70 9.29 -1.93
N GLN A 59 -3.72 7.96 -1.74
CA GLN A 59 -4.61 7.35 -0.73
C GLN A 59 -3.91 6.81 0.53
N VAL A 60 -2.58 6.79 0.58
CA VAL A 60 -1.86 6.24 1.74
C VAL A 60 -1.86 7.22 2.93
N GLU A 61 -1.66 8.51 2.68
CA GLU A 61 -1.71 9.56 3.71
C GLU A 61 -3.08 9.63 4.38
N ASP A 62 -4.15 9.50 3.60
CA ASP A 62 -5.52 9.50 4.08
C ASP A 62 -5.84 8.27 4.95
N VAL A 63 -5.26 7.10 4.61
CA VAL A 63 -5.39 5.89 5.42
C VAL A 63 -4.68 6.05 6.76
N TYR A 64 -3.48 6.63 6.78
CA TYR A 64 -2.76 6.92 8.03
C TYR A 64 -3.55 7.89 8.91
N ALA A 65 -4.09 8.97 8.33
CA ALA A 65 -4.92 9.93 9.03
C ALA A 65 -6.21 9.31 9.59
N ALA A 66 -6.89 8.48 8.81
CA ALA A 66 -8.10 7.78 9.23
C ALA A 66 -7.82 6.82 10.39
N ARG A 67 -6.72 6.06 10.31
CA ARG A 67 -6.29 5.14 11.37
C ARG A 67 -5.95 5.88 12.65
N MET A 68 -5.18 6.96 12.55
CA MET A 68 -4.80 7.77 13.70
C MET A 68 -6.03 8.42 14.37
N LYS A 69 -7.00 8.88 13.57
CA LYS A 69 -8.29 9.38 14.07
C LYS A 69 -9.11 8.28 14.78
N ALA A 70 -9.07 7.05 14.29
CA ALA A 70 -9.75 5.91 14.91
C ALA A 70 -9.09 5.47 16.22
N LEU A 71 -7.78 5.69 16.40
CA LEU A 71 -7.05 5.41 17.65
C LEU A 71 -7.32 6.42 18.76
N TRP A 72 -7.73 7.65 18.41
CA TRP A 72 -7.93 8.72 19.39
C TRP A 72 -8.92 8.40 20.53
N PRO A 73 -10.12 7.83 20.28
CA PRO A 73 -11.05 7.46 21.35
C PRO A 73 -10.43 6.52 22.39
N ASP A 74 -9.74 5.46 21.92
CA ASP A 74 -9.12 4.46 22.78
C ASP A 74 -7.98 5.08 23.61
N LEU A 75 -7.12 5.87 22.96
CA LEU A 75 -6.05 6.61 23.62
C LEU A 75 -6.58 7.57 24.69
N ARG A 76 -7.64 8.31 24.36
CA ARG A 76 -8.29 9.24 25.28
C ARG A 76 -8.86 8.49 26.48
N ASP A 77 -9.46 7.34 26.29
CA ASP A 77 -10.11 6.58 27.36
C ASP A 77 -9.09 5.98 28.34
N VAL A 78 -7.95 5.48 27.84
CA VAL A 78 -6.81 5.06 28.68
C VAL A 78 -6.23 6.22 29.48
N LEU A 79 -5.95 7.36 28.84
CA LEU A 79 -5.44 8.53 29.54
C LEU A 79 -6.47 9.10 30.53
N ARG A 80 -7.76 9.01 30.23
CA ARG A 80 -8.83 9.46 31.13
C ARG A 80 -8.95 8.57 32.37
N ALA A 81 -8.70 7.27 32.27
CA ALA A 81 -8.65 6.37 33.42
C ALA A 81 -7.57 6.82 34.42
N GLU A 82 -6.43 7.29 33.92
CA GLU A 82 -5.30 7.78 34.73
C GLU A 82 -5.37 9.30 35.04
N ARG A 83 -6.49 9.97 34.74
CA ARG A 83 -6.67 11.43 34.90
C ARG A 83 -6.37 11.93 36.32
N ALA A 84 -6.57 11.09 37.34
CA ALA A 84 -6.25 11.43 38.73
C ALA A 84 -4.75 11.71 38.94
N LYS A 85 -3.87 11.08 38.15
CA LYS A 85 -2.41 11.26 38.22
C LYS A 85 -1.90 12.27 37.19
N ILE A 86 -2.31 12.13 35.92
CA ILE A 86 -1.75 12.92 34.81
C ILE A 86 -2.44 14.29 34.63
N GLY A 87 -3.53 14.53 35.35
CA GLY A 87 -4.34 15.75 35.25
C GLY A 87 -5.18 15.80 33.97
N THR A 88 -5.53 17.00 33.52
CA THR A 88 -6.37 17.16 32.33
C THR A 88 -5.59 16.90 31.05
N ILE A 89 -6.26 16.32 30.06
CA ILE A 89 -5.71 15.99 28.74
C ILE A 89 -6.30 16.93 27.68
N ARG A 90 -5.46 17.37 26.74
CA ARG A 90 -5.87 18.20 25.60
C ARG A 90 -5.18 17.73 24.33
N LEU A 91 -5.97 17.37 23.33
CA LEU A 91 -5.48 17.11 21.99
C LEU A 91 -4.90 18.41 21.41
N GLN A 92 -3.64 18.36 20.99
CA GLN A 92 -2.95 19.45 20.32
C GLN A 92 -3.14 19.33 18.81
N LYS A 93 -3.13 20.46 18.11
CA LYS A 93 -3.08 20.46 16.65
C LYS A 93 -1.70 20.02 16.20
N GLY A 94 -1.64 19.18 15.17
CA GLY A 94 -0.41 18.63 14.63
C GLY A 94 -0.63 17.98 13.26
N PRO A 95 0.40 17.32 12.71
CA PRO A 95 0.30 16.51 11.50
C PRO A 95 -0.80 15.45 11.63
N THR A 96 -1.45 15.11 10.52
CA THR A 96 -2.55 14.12 10.49
C THR A 96 -2.08 12.69 10.76
N ASP A 97 -0.79 12.42 10.58
CA ASP A 97 -0.16 11.12 10.81
C ASP A 97 0.32 10.90 12.26
N GLN A 98 0.06 11.85 13.16
CA GLN A 98 0.48 11.78 14.57
C GLN A 98 -0.61 12.28 15.53
N LEU A 99 -0.76 11.65 16.70
CA LEU A 99 -1.56 12.20 17.81
C LEU A 99 -0.65 12.90 18.81
N ARG A 100 -0.93 14.18 19.07
CA ARG A 100 -0.23 14.97 20.08
C ARG A 100 -1.18 15.29 21.22
N VAL A 101 -0.89 14.79 22.41
CA VAL A 101 -1.75 14.95 23.58
C VAL A 101 -0.98 15.58 24.71
N LYS A 102 -1.38 16.81 25.06
CA LYS A 102 -0.80 17.55 26.17
C LYS A 102 -1.48 17.14 27.48
N ILE A 103 -0.69 16.81 28.48
CA ILE A 103 -1.13 16.53 29.85
C ILE A 103 -0.88 17.74 30.74
N SER A 104 -1.63 17.87 31.84
CA SER A 104 -1.48 19.02 32.74
C SER A 104 -0.37 18.83 33.77
N GLN A 105 -0.01 17.58 34.07
CA GLN A 105 1.03 17.23 35.03
C GLN A 105 2.27 16.73 34.27
N ALA A 106 3.18 17.63 33.92
CA ALA A 106 4.39 17.30 33.17
C ALA A 106 5.26 16.25 33.90
N ASP A 107 5.30 16.29 35.23
CA ASP A 107 6.06 15.34 36.06
C ASP A 107 5.58 13.89 35.88
N GLN A 108 4.34 13.69 35.43
CA GLN A 108 3.72 12.39 35.22
C GLN A 108 3.76 11.93 33.75
N ILE A 109 4.58 12.56 32.90
CA ILE A 109 4.68 12.22 31.47
C ILE A 109 5.08 10.77 31.25
N ALA A 110 6.03 10.24 32.03
CA ALA A 110 6.46 8.84 31.92
C ALA A 110 5.31 7.85 32.20
N HIS A 111 4.42 8.20 33.14
CA HIS A 111 3.24 7.41 33.43
C HIS A 111 2.18 7.51 32.32
N ALA A 112 2.07 8.67 31.68
CA ALA A 112 1.19 8.84 30.52
C ALA A 112 1.69 8.01 29.32
N VAL A 113 3.01 8.04 29.06
CA VAL A 113 3.65 7.23 28.02
C VAL A 113 3.44 5.74 28.27
N SER A 114 3.71 5.25 29.49
CA SER A 114 3.54 3.83 29.80
C SER A 114 2.08 3.37 29.69
N ALA A 115 1.12 4.21 30.07
CA ALA A 115 -0.29 3.92 29.87
C ALA A 115 -0.63 3.81 28.38
N VAL A 116 -0.14 4.72 27.54
CA VAL A 116 -0.38 4.68 26.09
C VAL A 116 0.32 3.49 25.43
N GLU A 117 1.51 3.10 25.89
CA GLU A 117 2.20 1.90 25.40
C GLU A 117 1.39 0.61 25.58
N THR A 118 0.47 0.56 26.54
CA THR A 118 -0.44 -0.61 26.70
C THR A 118 -1.40 -0.78 25.53
N LEU A 119 -1.69 0.29 24.78
CA LEU A 119 -2.51 0.24 23.57
C LEU A 119 -1.74 -0.29 22.36
N SER A 120 -0.40 -0.27 22.41
CA SER A 120 0.40 -0.79 21.31
C SER A 120 0.32 -2.31 21.27
N LYS A 121 -0.16 -2.81 20.12
CA LYS A 121 -0.33 -4.24 19.86
C LYS A 121 0.94 -4.77 19.20
N PRO A 122 1.35 -6.01 19.53
CA PRO A 122 2.42 -6.68 18.79
C PRO A 122 1.96 -6.92 17.36
N VAL A 123 2.77 -6.50 16.39
CA VAL A 123 2.56 -6.81 14.97
C VAL A 123 3.36 -8.06 14.65
N ILE A 124 2.66 -9.12 14.26
CA ILE A 124 3.30 -10.33 13.74
C ILE A 124 3.56 -10.08 12.26
N SER A 125 4.78 -9.68 11.91
CA SER A 125 5.22 -9.59 10.53
C SER A 125 6.19 -10.71 10.20
N LEU A 126 6.21 -11.14 8.94
CA LEU A 126 7.07 -12.22 8.45
C LEU A 126 8.58 -11.89 8.58
N SER A 127 8.92 -10.59 8.69
CA SER A 127 10.29 -10.08 8.75
C SER A 127 10.71 -9.58 10.14
N ASN A 128 9.79 -9.07 10.96
CA ASN A 128 10.07 -8.56 12.30
C ASN A 128 9.14 -9.21 13.34
N ALA A 129 9.67 -10.21 14.05
CA ALA A 129 9.05 -10.76 15.24
C ALA A 129 9.18 -9.76 16.40
N GLY A 130 8.06 -9.24 16.90
CA GLY A 130 8.03 -8.38 18.08
C GLY A 130 8.01 -6.87 17.82
N ALA A 131 7.85 -6.43 16.57
CA ALA A 131 7.61 -5.01 16.28
C ALA A 131 6.26 -4.58 16.84
N ARG A 132 6.21 -3.35 17.36
CA ARG A 132 4.98 -2.70 17.83
C ARG A 132 4.37 -1.88 16.71
N ASP A 133 3.04 -1.80 16.67
CA ASP A 133 2.28 -1.02 15.68
C ASP A 133 2.40 0.50 15.89
N LEU A 134 2.67 0.91 17.13
CA LEU A 134 2.73 2.30 17.56
C LEU A 134 4.09 2.60 18.16
N GLU A 135 4.60 3.75 17.78
CA GLU A 135 5.73 4.40 18.44
C GLU A 135 5.18 5.53 19.31
N VAL A 136 5.59 5.53 20.58
CA VAL A 136 5.14 6.49 21.59
C VAL A 136 6.37 7.25 22.05
N THR A 137 6.36 8.56 21.82
CA THR A 137 7.42 9.48 22.26
C THR A 137 6.83 10.57 23.15
N SER A 138 7.69 11.32 23.82
CA SER A 138 7.26 12.44 24.66
C SER A 138 8.14 13.66 24.42
N ASP A 139 7.51 14.82 24.45
CA ASP A 139 8.12 16.14 24.29
C ASP A 139 7.59 17.05 25.40
N GLY A 140 8.38 17.19 26.47
CA GLY A 140 8.00 17.93 27.67
C GLY A 140 6.72 17.39 28.32
N ASP A 141 5.62 18.13 28.17
CA ASP A 141 4.30 17.77 28.71
C ASP A 141 3.34 17.20 27.64
N THR A 142 3.86 16.85 26.47
CA THR A 142 3.09 16.33 25.35
C THR A 142 3.52 14.91 25.00
N VAL A 143 2.56 13.99 25.02
CA VAL A 143 2.72 12.63 24.48
C VAL A 143 2.48 12.68 22.98
N ILE A 144 3.38 12.11 22.20
CA ILE A 144 3.31 12.04 20.74
C ILE A 144 3.22 10.56 20.35
N VAL A 145 2.19 10.20 19.60
CA VAL A 145 1.97 8.85 19.10
C VAL A 145 2.02 8.84 17.58
N THR A 146 2.83 7.96 17.03
CA THR A 146 3.04 7.77 15.60
C THR A 146 2.87 6.29 15.23
N LEU A 147 2.48 6.02 13.99
CA LEU A 147 2.52 4.65 13.44
C LEU A 147 3.98 4.27 13.18
N SER A 148 4.39 3.06 13.60
CA SER A 148 5.75 2.57 13.39
C SER A 148 6.05 2.36 11.90
N GLU A 149 7.32 2.46 11.50
CA GLU A 149 7.74 2.22 10.11
C GLU A 149 7.35 0.83 9.61
N ALA A 150 7.39 -0.17 10.50
CA ALA A 150 6.99 -1.55 10.19
C ALA A 150 5.50 -1.64 9.83
N GLU A 151 4.64 -0.89 10.51
CA GLU A 151 3.20 -0.88 10.25
C GLU A 151 2.85 -0.07 8.98
N ARG A 152 3.60 0.99 8.69
CA ARG A 152 3.48 1.74 7.44
C ARG A 152 3.82 0.85 6.23
N ALA A 153 4.95 0.14 6.28
CA ALA A 153 5.37 -0.77 5.21
C ALA A 153 4.38 -1.93 4.96
N LEU A 154 3.71 -2.44 6.01
CA LEU A 154 2.66 -3.47 5.86
C LEU A 154 1.37 -2.92 5.26
N THR A 155 1.03 -1.66 5.55
CA THR A 155 -0.14 -0.99 4.96
C THR A 155 0.09 -0.77 3.47
N ASP A 156 1.29 -0.34 3.10
CA ASP A 156 1.69 -0.14 1.69
C ASP A 156 1.71 -1.45 0.89
N GLN A 157 2.00 -2.61 1.52
CA GLN A 157 1.97 -3.91 0.84
C GLN A 157 0.56 -4.51 0.66
N ARG A 158 -0.44 -4.03 1.42
CA ARG A 158 -1.82 -4.55 1.38
C ARG A 158 -2.76 -3.73 0.50
N THR A 159 -2.28 -2.62 -0.08
CA THR A 159 -3.07 -1.72 -0.92
C THR A 159 -2.49 -1.70 -2.33
#